data_AF-A0A532AFA6-F1
#
_entry.id   AF-A0A532AFA6-F1
#
_cell.length_a   1.000
_cell.length_b   1.000
_cell.length_c   1.000
_cell.angle_alpha   90.00
_cell.angle_beta   90.00
_cell.angle_gamma   90.00
#
_symmetry.space_group_name_H-M   'P 1'
#
loop_
_entity.id
_entity.type
_entity.pdbx_description
1 polymer ?
#
loop_
_entity_poly.entity_id
_entity_poly.type
_entity_poly.pdbx_seq_one_letter_code
_entity_poly.pdbx_strand_id
1 'polypeptide(L)' 'AGLDLIKHRINVNAIAPGVVDGEHWDHVDSLFAKYENRPKGEKKKLVGEAVPYGRMGTAQDLTGMAVFLA' A
#
# COMPACT_ATOMS: atom_id res chain seq x y z
N ALA A 1 -13.23 4.80 -20.43
CA ALA A 1 -12.05 4.29 -19.67
C ALA A 1 -10.81 5.09 -20.04
N GLY A 2 -9.67 4.92 -19.36
CA GLY A 2 -8.42 5.65 -19.69
C GLY A 2 -8.01 5.55 -21.17
N LEU A 3 -8.28 4.40 -21.80
CA LEU A 3 -8.08 4.16 -23.23
C LEU A 3 -8.78 5.19 -24.14
N ASP A 4 -9.94 5.72 -23.76
CA ASP A 4 -10.70 6.67 -24.57
C ASP A 4 -10.09 8.07 -24.57
N LEU A 5 -9.22 8.36 -23.59
CA LEU A 5 -8.68 9.69 -23.32
C LEU A 5 -7.34 9.93 -24.03
N ILE A 6 -6.64 8.88 -24.46
CA ILE A 6 -5.33 9.03 -25.10
C ILE A 6 -5.40 9.79 -26.43
N LYS A 7 -6.53 9.69 -27.15
CA LYS A 7 -6.79 10.49 -28.36
C LYS A 7 -6.82 12.01 -28.09
N HIS A 8 -7.06 12.40 -26.84
CA HIS A 8 -7.01 13.78 -26.36
C HIS A 8 -5.65 14.12 -25.72
N ARG A 9 -4.66 13.24 -25.83
CA ARG A 9 -3.33 13.35 -25.21
C ARG A 9 -3.38 13.43 -23.68
N ILE A 10 -4.33 12.71 -23.07
CA ILE A 10 -4.42 12.55 -21.62
C ILE A 10 -3.87 11.16 -21.26
N ASN A 11 -2.78 11.13 -20.50
CA ASN A 11 -2.22 9.89 -19.98
C ASN A 11 -2.96 9.49 -18.69
N VAL A 12 -3.44 8.25 -18.63
CA VAL A 12 -4.09 7.69 -17.43
C VAL A 12 -3.26 6.50 -16.96
N ASN A 13 -2.57 6.68 -15.84
CA ASN A 13 -1.77 5.67 -15.16
C ASN A 13 -2.25 5.50 -13.71
N ALA A 14 -1.74 4.48 -13.02
CA ALA A 14 -2.04 4.23 -11.61
C ALA A 14 -0.78 3.80 -10.85
N ILE A 15 -0.76 4.07 -9.56
CA ILE A 15 0.26 3.57 -8.62
C ILE A 15 -0.41 2.50 -7.78
N ALA A 16 0.26 1.35 -7.62
CA ALA A 16 -0.18 0.26 -6.75
C ALA A 16 0.78 0.11 -5.57
N PRO A 17 0.52 0.78 -4.42
CA PRO A 17 1.30 0.60 -3.21
C PRO A 17 1.19 -0.84 -2.68
N GLY A 18 2.22 -1.29 -1.98
CA GLY A 18 2.17 -2.49 -1.15
C GLY A 18 1.57 -2.21 0.23
N VAL A 19 2.09 -2.88 1.27
CA VAL A 19 1.74 -2.58 2.66
C VAL A 19 2.47 -1.31 3.11
N VAL A 20 1.74 -0.22 3.29
CA VAL A 20 2.28 1.09 3.72
C VAL A 20 1.87 1.36 5.15
N ASP A 21 2.82 1.67 6.02
CA ASP A 21 2.54 1.97 7.42
C ASP A 21 1.71 3.26 7.57
N GLY A 22 0.80 3.25 8.55
CA GLY A 22 -0.11 4.35 8.86
C GLY A 22 -1.22 3.91 9.82
N GLU A 23 -1.97 4.87 10.35
CA GLU A 23 -2.98 4.64 11.42
C GLU A 23 -4.05 3.59 11.05
N HIS A 24 -4.40 3.50 9.77
CA HIS A 24 -5.36 2.50 9.28
C HIS A 24 -4.94 1.05 9.56
N TRP A 25 -3.64 0.77 9.70
CA TRP A 25 -3.15 -0.58 10.01
C TRP A 25 -3.49 -1.05 11.42
N ASP A 26 -3.73 -0.16 12.37
CA ASP A 26 -4.14 -0.55 13.71
C ASP A 26 -5.54 -1.18 13.67
N HIS A 27 -6.41 -0.65 12.80
CA HIS A 27 -7.73 -1.25 12.57
C HIS A 27 -7.62 -2.57 11.81
N VAL A 28 -6.84 -2.63 10.72
CA VAL A 28 -6.64 -3.86 9.95
C VAL A 28 -6.09 -4.98 10.83
N ASP A 29 -5.04 -4.71 11.61
CA ASP A 29 -4.46 -5.67 12.55
C ASP A 29 -5.49 -6.14 13.58
N SER A 30 -6.33 -5.25 14.12
CA SER A 30 -7.38 -5.63 15.08
C SER A 30 -8.40 -6.62 14.49
N LEU A 31 -8.70 -6.53 13.20
CA LEU A 31 -9.59 -7.45 12.52
C LEU A 31 -8.93 -8.82 12.37
N PHE A 32 -7.65 -8.87 12.02
CA PHE A 32 -6.90 -10.12 11.96
C PHE A 32 -6.72 -10.77 13.34
N ALA A 33 -6.48 -9.98 14.39
CA ALA A 33 -6.45 -10.47 15.76
C ALA A 33 -7.77 -11.15 16.14
N LYS A 34 -8.91 -10.53 15.78
CA LYS A 34 -10.25 -11.08 16.02
C LYS A 34 -10.54 -12.35 15.20
N TYR A 35 -10.26 -12.33 13.90
CA TYR A 35 -10.72 -13.39 12.98
C TYR A 35 -9.75 -14.56 12.86
N GLU A 36 -8.46 -14.36 13.10
CA GLU A 36 -7.44 -15.42 13.04
C GLU A 36 -6.94 -15.85 14.43
N ASN A 37 -7.56 -15.35 15.52
CA ASN A 37 -7.17 -15.61 16.91
C ASN A 37 -5.67 -15.33 17.17
N ARG A 38 -5.21 -14.15 16.73
CA ARG A 38 -3.82 -13.71 16.86
C ARG A 38 -3.66 -12.64 17.94
N PRO A 39 -2.49 -12.57 18.61
CA PRO A 39 -2.05 -11.39 19.33
C PRO A 39 -2.17 -10.09 18.50
N LYS A 40 -2.58 -9.00 19.16
CA LYS A 40 -2.57 -7.66 18.56
C LYS A 40 -1.14 -7.25 18.19
N GLY A 41 -0.99 -6.65 17.03
CA GLY A 41 0.28 -6.24 16.42
C GLY A 41 0.99 -7.35 15.65
N GLU A 42 0.60 -8.62 15.80
CA GLU A 42 1.27 -9.73 15.13
C GLU A 42 1.07 -9.67 13.62
N LYS A 43 -0.15 -9.36 13.14
CA LYS A 43 -0.42 -9.34 11.70
C LYS A 43 0.40 -8.24 11.03
N LYS A 44 0.42 -7.04 11.60
CA LYS A 44 1.21 -5.91 11.10
C LYS A 44 2.71 -6.26 11.01
N LYS A 45 3.25 -6.93 12.03
CA LYS A 45 4.64 -7.40 12.03
C LYS A 45 4.90 -8.42 10.91
N LEU A 46 4.07 -9.46 10.82
CA LEU A 46 4.21 -10.53 9.82
C LEU A 46 4.17 -9.99 8.39
N VAL A 47 3.24 -9.08 8.08
CA VAL A 47 3.17 -8.51 6.72
C VAL A 47 4.37 -7.63 6.41
N GLY A 48 4.92 -6.91 7.40
CA GLY A 48 6.14 -6.12 7.24
C GLY A 48 7.38 -6.99 6.98
N GLU A 49 7.53 -8.09 7.71
CA GLU A 49 8.61 -9.07 7.54
C GLU A 49 8.52 -9.83 6.20
N ALA A 50 7.30 -10.01 5.68
CA ALA A 50 7.05 -10.65 4.40
C ALA A 50 7.37 -9.77 3.18
N VAL A 51 7.55 -8.45 3.36
CA VAL A 51 7.96 -7.56 2.27
C VAL A 51 9.42 -7.88 1.90
N PRO A 52 9.75 -8.15 0.62
CA PRO A 52 11.13 -8.46 0.22
C PRO A 52 12.17 -7.37 0.56
N TYR A 53 11.74 -6.10 0.60
CA TYR A 53 12.57 -4.97 1.02
C TYR A 53 12.87 -4.95 2.54
N GLY A 54 12.17 -5.77 3.33
CA GLY A 54 12.42 -5.96 4.76
C GLY A 54 11.69 -4.97 5.68
N ARG A 55 10.82 -4.11 5.15
CA ARG A 55 9.95 -3.23 5.95
C ARG A 55 8.65 -2.87 5.21
N MET A 56 7.65 -2.43 5.96
CA MET A 56 6.50 -1.74 5.38
C MET A 56 6.95 -0.45 4.67
N GLY A 57 6.19 -0.09 3.64
CA GLY A 57 6.36 1.16 2.92
C GLY A 57 6.02 2.38 3.78
N THR A 58 6.52 3.52 3.36
CA THR A 58 6.25 4.86 3.90
C THR A 58 5.66 5.73 2.78
N ALA A 59 5.07 6.87 3.13
CA ALA A 59 4.59 7.82 2.12
C ALA A 59 5.70 8.26 1.16
N GLN A 60 6.93 8.41 1.66
CA GLN A 60 8.10 8.81 0.90
C GLN A 60 8.43 7.83 -0.23
N ASP A 61 8.22 6.53 -0.02
CA ASP A 61 8.50 5.49 -1.04
C ASP A 61 7.62 5.66 -2.29
N LEU A 62 6.47 6.34 -2.17
CA LEU A 62 5.52 6.56 -3.28
C LEU A 62 5.79 7.84 -4.06
N THR A 63 6.49 8.80 -3.46
CA THR A 63 6.67 10.16 -4.03
C THR A 63 7.43 10.12 -5.36
N GLY A 64 8.46 9.29 -5.48
CA GLY A 64 9.24 9.17 -6.71
C GLY A 64 8.39 8.74 -7.91
N MET A 65 7.50 7.76 -7.72
CA MET A 65 6.59 7.32 -8.78
C MET A 65 5.51 8.35 -9.08
N ALA A 66 5.00 9.04 -8.07
CA ALA A 66 4.02 10.11 -8.25
C ALA A 66 4.58 11.26 -9.10
N VAL A 67 5.83 11.66 -8.86
CA VAL A 67 6.51 12.69 -9.66
C VAL A 67 6.82 12.17 -11.07
N PHE A 68 7.24 10.91 -11.21
CA PHE A 68 7.55 10.33 -12.51
C PHE A 68 6.34 10.26 -13.46
N LEU A 69 5.13 10.07 -12.92
CA LEU A 69 3.90 9.96 -13.71
C LEU A 69 3.23 11.31 -14.03
N ALA A 70 3.78 12.43 -13.54
CA ALA A 70 3.21 13.77 -13.67
C ALA A 70 3.51 14.45 -15.02
#